data_AF-A0A3D1RSQ0-F1
#
_entry.id   AF-A0A3D1RSQ0-F1
#
_cell.length_a   1.000
_cell.length_b   1.000
_cell.length_c   1.000
_cell.angle_alpha   90.00
_cell.angle_beta   90.00
_cell.angle_gamma   90.00
#
_symmetry.space_group_name_H-M   'P 1'
#
loop_
_entity.id
_entity.type
_entity.pdbx_description
1 polymer ?
#
loop_
_entity_poly.entity_id
_entity_poly.type
_entity_poly.pdbx_seq_one_letter_code
_entity_poly.pdbx_strand_id
1 'polypeptide(L)'
;IFLQSEDKTLIRRYSETQRKHPLTDNTTPLADGIAEERRLLTPLEQDADRRIDTTRTNPVELRSIIRDFAAARGKTGTTLVLKSFGFKYGAPMDADYLFDIRCLPNPYWKTELRDLSGLDEPVVRFFHRSPLVTQMVNQIGAFLEFWLPYFDLENRSYLMVALGCTGGQHRSVFITEELASRFRSQELTVQADHRDLYPVSTAVPA
;
A
#
# COMPACT_ATOMS: atom_id res chain seq x y z
N ILE A 1 -6.89 -1.66 20.05
CA ILE A 1 -6.96 -2.49 18.81
C ILE A 1 -8.07 -3.53 18.94
N PHE A 2 -8.85 -3.73 17.88
CA PHE A 2 -9.95 -4.69 17.80
C PHE A 2 -9.87 -5.42 16.46
N LEU A 3 -9.91 -6.75 16.47
CA LEU A 3 -9.86 -7.56 15.25
C LEU A 3 -11.26 -8.10 14.97
N GLN A 4 -11.70 -7.98 13.73
CA GLN A 4 -13.00 -8.48 13.29
C GLN A 4 -12.89 -9.25 11.97
N SER A 5 -13.97 -9.92 11.60
CA SER A 5 -14.12 -10.66 10.35
C SER A 5 -15.59 -10.88 10.05
N GLU A 6 -15.95 -11.05 8.78
CA GLU A 6 -17.30 -11.47 8.40
C GLU A 6 -17.69 -12.80 9.07
N ASP A 7 -18.97 -12.93 9.44
CA ASP A 7 -19.48 -14.09 10.17
C ASP A 7 -19.28 -15.39 9.41
N LYS A 8 -19.46 -15.38 8.08
CA LYS A 8 -19.21 -16.54 7.22
C LYS A 8 -17.77 -17.04 7.32
N THR A 9 -16.81 -16.12 7.42
CA THR A 9 -15.39 -16.44 7.58
C THR A 9 -15.09 -16.97 8.98
N LEU A 10 -15.70 -16.40 10.02
CA LEU A 10 -15.56 -16.91 11.40
C LEU A 10 -16.13 -18.34 11.53
N ILE A 11 -17.33 -18.59 10.99
CA ILE A 11 -17.95 -19.92 10.98
C ILE A 11 -17.03 -20.93 10.30
N ARG A 12 -16.49 -20.58 9.13
CA ARG A 12 -15.52 -21.44 8.42
C ARG A 12 -14.28 -21.74 9.27
N ARG A 13 -13.68 -20.74 9.91
CA ARG A 13 -12.48 -20.89 10.75
C ARG A 13 -12.72 -21.79 11.98
N TYR A 14 -13.89 -21.68 12.61
CA TYR A 14 -14.28 -22.56 13.71
C TYR A 14 -14.41 -24.02 13.24
N SER A 15 -15.02 -24.24 12.06
CA SER A 15 -15.12 -25.58 11.46
C SER A 15 -13.75 -26.17 11.10
N GLU A 16 -12.84 -25.38 10.55
CA GLU A 16 -11.48 -25.83 10.17
C GLU A 16 -10.61 -26.14 11.40
N THR A 17 -10.76 -25.40 12.50
CA THR A 17 -9.94 -25.59 13.72
C THR A 17 -10.56 -26.53 14.74
N GLN A 18 -11.81 -26.94 14.53
CA GLN A 18 -12.62 -27.73 15.47
C GLN A 18 -12.67 -27.16 16.89
N ARG A 19 -12.49 -25.84 17.03
CA ARG A 19 -12.61 -25.16 18.32
C ARG A 19 -14.08 -24.98 18.67
N LYS A 20 -14.39 -25.03 19.97
CA LYS A 20 -15.72 -24.63 20.46
C LYS A 20 -15.74 -23.13 20.72
N HIS A 21 -16.85 -22.50 20.38
CA HIS A 21 -17.07 -21.09 20.67
C HIS A 21 -17.52 -20.93 22.14
N PRO A 22 -16.98 -19.97 22.91
CA PRO A 22 -17.27 -19.85 24.35
C PRO A 22 -18.76 -19.63 24.69
N LEU A 23 -19.49 -18.94 23.81
CA LEU A 23 -20.93 -18.68 23.95
C LEU A 23 -21.83 -19.73 23.26
N THR A 24 -21.30 -20.92 22.96
CA THR A 24 -22.11 -22.00 22.38
C THR A 24 -22.24 -23.16 23.35
N ASP A 25 -23.40 -23.81 23.32
CA ASP A 25 -23.71 -25.01 24.10
C ASP A 25 -24.50 -26.01 23.24
N ASN A 26 -25.09 -27.03 23.85
CA ASN A 26 -25.86 -28.05 23.13
C ASN A 26 -27.12 -27.50 22.43
N THR A 27 -27.55 -26.29 22.76
CA THR A 27 -28.78 -25.66 22.27
C THR A 27 -28.52 -24.40 21.43
N THR A 28 -27.32 -23.84 21.51
CA THR A 28 -26.96 -22.57 20.87
C THR A 28 -26.07 -22.81 19.65
N PRO A 29 -26.58 -22.57 18.43
CA PRO A 29 -25.80 -22.64 17.20
C PRO A 29 -24.61 -21.68 17.20
N LEU A 30 -23.57 -22.03 16.43
CA LEU A 30 -22.37 -21.20 16.29
C LEU A 30 -22.67 -19.78 15.77
N ALA A 31 -23.59 -19.65 14.81
CA ALA A 31 -23.96 -18.35 14.25
C ALA A 31 -24.55 -17.42 15.33
N ASP A 32 -25.40 -17.96 16.20
CA ASP A 32 -26.03 -17.21 17.29
C ASP A 32 -24.99 -16.84 18.36
N GLY A 33 -24.06 -17.74 18.67
CA GLY A 33 -22.94 -17.47 19.57
C GLY A 33 -22.04 -16.32 19.08
N ILE A 34 -21.74 -16.26 17.78
CA ILE A 34 -20.96 -15.17 17.16
C ILE A 34 -21.74 -13.85 17.19
N ALA A 35 -23.05 -13.89 16.90
CA ALA A 35 -23.90 -12.70 16.92
C ALA A 35 -23.99 -12.09 18.33
N GLU A 36 -24.15 -12.93 19.36
CA GLU A 36 -24.17 -12.48 20.75
C GLU A 36 -22.80 -11.97 21.21
N GLU A 37 -21.70 -12.62 20.80
CA GLU A 37 -20.35 -12.11 21.07
C GLU A 37 -20.16 -10.70 20.53
N ARG A 38 -20.55 -10.44 19.28
CA ARG A 38 -20.50 -9.09 18.68
C ARG A 38 -21.30 -8.07 19.47
N ARG A 39 -22.51 -8.44 19.92
CA ARG A 39 -23.35 -7.56 20.75
C ARG A 39 -22.66 -7.21 22.07
N LEU A 40 -22.05 -8.19 22.74
CA LEU A 40 -21.32 -7.99 23.99
C LEU A 40 -20.05 -7.16 23.82
N LEU A 41 -19.34 -7.34 22.69
CA LEU A 41 -18.09 -6.66 22.40
C LEU A 41 -18.27 -5.29 21.73
N THR A 42 -19.49 -4.89 21.38
CA THR A 42 -19.78 -3.61 20.70
C THR A 42 -19.17 -2.40 21.42
N PRO A 43 -19.23 -2.26 22.76
CA PRO A 43 -18.59 -1.12 23.43
C PRO A 43 -17.06 -1.10 23.25
N LEU A 44 -16.42 -2.28 23.31
CA LEU A 44 -14.97 -2.40 23.12
C LEU A 44 -14.57 -2.15 21.67
N GLU A 45 -15.41 -2.55 20.70
CA GLU A 45 -15.22 -2.20 19.30
C GLU A 45 -15.30 -0.69 19.08
N GLN A 46 -16.27 -0.03 19.74
CA GLN A 46 -16.47 1.42 19.66
C GLN A 46 -15.28 2.21 20.21
N ASP A 47 -14.73 1.77 21.34
CA ASP A 47 -13.59 2.41 22.01
C ASP A 47 -12.22 2.02 21.42
N ALA A 48 -12.17 1.13 20.43
CA ALA A 48 -10.91 0.65 19.89
C ALA A 48 -10.21 1.68 19.00
N ASP A 49 -8.98 2.07 19.37
CA ASP A 49 -8.13 2.97 18.57
C ASP A 49 -7.87 2.49 17.13
N ARG A 50 -7.95 1.17 16.91
CA ARG A 50 -7.70 0.56 15.60
C ARG A 50 -8.57 -0.66 15.40
N ARG A 51 -9.32 -0.70 14.31
CA ARG A 51 -10.09 -1.86 13.87
C ARG A 51 -9.40 -2.52 12.69
N ILE A 52 -9.25 -3.84 12.74
CA ILE A 52 -8.60 -4.62 11.68
C ILE A 52 -9.57 -5.67 11.20
N ASP A 53 -9.96 -5.58 9.94
CA ASP A 53 -10.74 -6.63 9.27
C ASP A 53 -9.79 -7.73 8.79
N THR A 54 -10.01 -8.94 9.31
CA THR A 54 -9.23 -10.13 9.00
C THR A 54 -9.94 -11.06 8.02
N THR A 55 -11.07 -10.65 7.43
CA THR A 55 -11.91 -11.49 6.55
C THR A 55 -11.12 -12.17 5.43
N ARG A 56 -10.17 -11.44 4.83
CA ARG A 56 -9.34 -11.92 3.71
C ARG A 56 -7.89 -12.17 4.08
N THR A 57 -7.58 -12.16 5.37
CA THR A 57 -6.20 -12.23 5.87
C THR A 57 -5.81 -13.65 6.22
N ASN A 58 -4.64 -14.08 5.79
CA ASN A 58 -4.05 -15.36 6.20
C ASN A 58 -3.19 -15.22 7.50
N PRO A 59 -2.82 -16.33 8.17
CA PRO A 59 -2.07 -16.25 9.43
C PRO A 59 -0.71 -15.56 9.35
N VAL A 60 -0.02 -15.63 8.20
CA VAL A 60 1.29 -14.99 8.00
C VAL A 60 1.13 -13.49 7.85
N GLU A 61 0.16 -13.05 7.05
CA GLU A 61 -0.21 -11.65 6.89
C GLU A 61 -0.66 -11.03 8.21
N LEU A 62 -1.52 -11.73 8.97
CA LEU A 62 -1.99 -11.24 10.26
C LEU A 62 -0.83 -11.07 11.24
N ARG A 63 0.12 -12.01 11.28
CA ARG A 63 1.34 -11.87 12.08
C ARG A 63 2.15 -10.64 11.67
N SER A 64 2.25 -10.34 10.37
CA SER A 64 2.94 -9.13 9.92
C SER A 64 2.22 -7.87 10.36
N ILE A 65 0.89 -7.82 10.20
CA ILE A 65 0.06 -6.68 10.63
C ILE A 65 0.22 -6.42 12.13
N ILE A 66 0.20 -7.46 12.96
CA ILE A 66 0.36 -7.33 14.41
C ILE A 66 1.79 -6.94 14.78
N ARG A 67 2.80 -7.49 14.09
CA ARG A 67 4.20 -7.10 14.29
C ARG A 67 4.43 -5.63 13.96
N ASP A 68 3.88 -5.15 12.84
CA ASP A 68 3.99 -3.76 12.42
C ASP A 68 3.25 -2.84 13.41
N PHE A 69 2.08 -3.25 13.90
CA PHE A 69 1.37 -2.54 14.97
C PHE A 69 2.18 -2.46 16.27
N ALA A 70 2.83 -3.56 16.67
CA ALA A 70 3.67 -3.60 17.86
C ALA A 70 4.97 -2.79 17.68
N ALA A 71 5.54 -2.80 16.47
CA ALA A 71 6.74 -2.03 16.12
C ALA A 71 6.48 -0.53 15.97
N ALA A 72 5.24 -0.14 15.66
CA ALA A 72 4.80 1.26 15.65
C ALA A 72 4.80 1.92 17.05
N ARG A 73 4.91 1.14 18.14
CA ARG A 73 5.27 1.68 19.47
C ARG A 73 6.74 2.09 19.49
N GLY A 74 7.04 3.24 18.90
CA GLY A 74 8.37 3.87 18.93
C GLY A 74 8.75 4.66 17.68
N LYS A 75 8.00 4.54 16.58
CA LYS A 75 8.12 5.38 15.38
C LYS A 75 6.76 6.03 15.12
N THR A 76 6.63 7.27 15.55
CA THR A 76 5.41 8.06 15.41
C THR A 76 5.35 8.64 14.00
N GLY A 77 4.60 8.01 13.10
CA GLY A 77 4.27 8.54 11.77
C GLY A 77 3.81 7.47 10.76
N THR A 78 2.87 7.82 9.90
CA THR A 78 2.48 7.07 8.72
C THR A 78 3.69 6.88 7.82
N THR A 79 3.96 5.63 7.41
CA THR A 79 4.98 5.35 6.41
C THR A 79 4.41 5.64 5.02
N LEU A 80 5.02 6.57 4.29
CA LEU A 80 4.67 6.85 2.90
C LEU A 80 5.35 5.82 1.98
N VAL A 81 4.55 5.04 1.26
CA VAL A 81 5.03 4.06 0.27
C VAL A 81 4.75 4.63 -1.13
N LEU A 82 5.80 4.95 -1.86
CA LEU A 82 5.73 5.42 -3.25
C LEU A 82 6.08 4.25 -4.17
N LYS A 83 5.11 3.81 -4.98
CA LYS A 83 5.25 2.63 -5.84
C LYS A 83 5.14 3.00 -7.31
N SER A 84 6.20 2.81 -8.09
CA SER A 84 6.13 2.97 -9.55
C SER A 84 5.60 1.70 -10.22
N PHE A 85 4.73 1.85 -11.21
CA PHE A 85 4.21 0.72 -11.98
C PHE A 85 3.90 1.06 -13.45
N GLY A 86 3.65 0.02 -14.23
CA GLY A 86 3.24 0.02 -15.63
C GLY A 86 1.80 -0.44 -15.79
N PHE A 87 0.94 0.41 -16.37
CA PHE A 87 -0.46 0.07 -16.65
C PHE A 87 -0.64 -1.18 -17.51
N LYS A 88 0.33 -1.50 -18.38
CA LYS A 88 0.29 -2.73 -19.18
C LYS A 88 0.33 -4.01 -18.33
N TYR A 89 0.73 -3.92 -17.06
CA TYR A 89 0.78 -5.01 -16.10
C TYR A 89 -0.32 -4.91 -15.01
N GLY A 90 -1.28 -3.98 -15.16
CA GLY A 90 -2.36 -3.74 -14.20
C GLY A 90 -1.96 -2.81 -13.05
N ALA A 91 -2.95 -2.14 -12.44
CA ALA A 91 -2.73 -1.28 -11.27
C ALA A 91 -2.49 -2.11 -9.99
N PRO A 92 -1.63 -1.67 -9.05
CA PRO A 92 -1.51 -2.30 -7.73
C PRO A 92 -2.86 -2.23 -6.99
N MET A 93 -3.33 -3.37 -6.47
CA MET A 93 -4.61 -3.43 -5.73
C MET A 93 -4.53 -2.81 -4.33
N ASP A 94 -3.32 -2.63 -3.82
CA ASP A 94 -3.00 -2.11 -2.49
C ASP A 94 -2.78 -0.59 -2.46
N ALA A 95 -2.99 0.12 -3.58
CA ALA A 95 -2.81 1.55 -3.69
C ALA A 95 -4.00 2.34 -3.09
N ASP A 96 -3.71 3.29 -2.20
CA ASP A 96 -4.68 4.27 -1.70
C ASP A 96 -4.89 5.41 -2.70
N TYR A 97 -3.79 5.90 -3.29
CA TYR A 97 -3.80 6.87 -4.36
C TYR A 97 -3.12 6.33 -5.60
N LEU A 98 -3.66 6.66 -6.76
CA LEU A 98 -3.11 6.28 -8.06
C LEU A 98 -3.02 7.51 -8.96
N PHE A 99 -1.81 7.84 -9.39
CA PHE A 99 -1.54 8.93 -10.33
C PHE A 99 -1.16 8.38 -11.70
N ASP A 100 -1.98 8.66 -12.70
CA ASP A 100 -1.64 8.42 -14.10
C ASP A 100 -0.81 9.58 -14.66
N ILE A 101 0.45 9.29 -14.97
CA ILE A 101 1.43 10.26 -15.46
C ILE A 101 1.81 10.00 -16.92
N ARG A 102 0.99 9.25 -17.67
CA ARG A 102 1.23 8.95 -19.10
C ARG A 102 1.21 10.20 -19.99
N CYS A 103 0.63 11.30 -19.53
CA CYS A 103 0.60 12.58 -20.23
C CYS A 103 1.97 13.27 -20.34
N LEU A 104 2.97 12.84 -19.55
CA LEU A 104 4.30 13.44 -19.53
C LEU A 104 5.16 13.03 -20.73
N PRO A 105 6.21 13.83 -21.07
CA PRO A 105 7.13 13.53 -22.17
C PRO A 105 7.66 12.10 -22.11
N ASN A 106 7.68 11.43 -23.26
CA ASN A 106 8.04 10.02 -23.34
C ASN A 106 9.50 9.86 -23.84
N PRO A 107 10.44 9.39 -23.01
CA PRO A 107 11.84 9.20 -23.42
C PRO A 107 12.01 8.05 -24.43
N TYR A 108 11.02 7.16 -24.59
CA TYR A 108 11.07 5.99 -25.47
C TYR A 108 11.42 6.29 -26.94
N TRP A 109 11.08 7.50 -27.41
CA TRP A 109 11.35 7.94 -28.78
C TRP A 109 12.82 8.28 -29.04
N LYS A 110 13.61 8.41 -27.98
CA LYS A 110 15.06 8.56 -28.04
C LYS A 110 15.68 7.19 -27.89
N THR A 111 16.25 6.66 -28.97
CA THR A 111 16.81 5.30 -29.02
C THR A 111 17.85 5.07 -27.93
N GLU A 112 18.65 6.08 -27.62
CA GLU A 112 19.69 6.05 -26.58
C GLU A 112 19.13 6.00 -25.14
N LEU A 113 17.83 6.30 -24.95
CA LEU A 113 17.17 6.26 -23.65
C LEU A 113 16.27 5.05 -23.47
N ARG A 114 15.98 4.29 -24.53
CA ARG A 114 14.91 3.28 -24.54
C ARG A 114 15.15 2.13 -23.55
N ASP A 115 16.39 1.68 -23.46
CA ASP A 115 16.77 0.53 -22.62
C ASP A 115 17.18 0.96 -21.21
N LEU A 116 17.20 2.26 -20.95
CA LEU A 116 17.48 2.85 -19.65
C LEU A 116 16.21 2.89 -18.79
N SER A 117 16.36 3.26 -17.54
CA SER A 117 15.30 3.41 -16.56
C SER A 117 15.21 4.83 -16.03
N GLY A 118 14.15 5.13 -15.28
CA GLY A 118 14.02 6.41 -14.58
C GLY A 118 15.09 6.67 -13.50
N LEU A 119 15.94 5.68 -13.19
CA LEU A 119 17.10 5.82 -12.29
C LEU A 119 18.37 6.22 -13.04
N ASP A 120 18.42 5.99 -14.35
CA ASP A 120 19.62 6.21 -15.14
C ASP A 120 19.79 7.70 -15.47
N GLU A 121 20.97 8.21 -15.18
CA GLU A 121 21.34 9.61 -15.30
C GLU A 121 20.97 10.28 -16.66
N PRO A 122 21.11 9.62 -17.83
CA PRO A 122 20.63 10.18 -19.10
C PRO A 122 19.11 10.43 -19.14
N VAL A 123 18.31 9.55 -18.53
CA VAL A 123 16.86 9.66 -18.43
C VAL A 123 16.45 10.69 -17.39
N VAL A 124 17.14 10.72 -16.25
CA VAL A 124 17.00 11.75 -15.21
C VAL A 124 17.19 13.15 -15.80
N ARG A 125 18.29 13.37 -16.53
CA ARG A 125 18.55 14.65 -17.23
C ARG A 125 17.50 14.98 -18.30
N PHE A 126 16.96 13.98 -18.98
CA PHE A 126 15.88 14.19 -19.93
C PHE A 126 14.65 14.79 -19.25
N PHE A 127 14.28 14.27 -18.08
CA PHE A 127 13.12 14.72 -17.33
C PHE A 127 13.32 16.06 -16.63
N HIS A 128 14.49 16.33 -16.02
CA HIS A 128 14.77 17.63 -15.39
C HIS A 128 14.73 18.82 -16.37
N ARG A 129 14.91 18.58 -17.67
CA ARG A 129 14.78 19.62 -18.70
C ARG A 129 13.33 19.98 -19.03
N SER A 130 12.35 19.25 -18.49
CA SER A 130 10.93 19.47 -18.78
C SER A 130 10.22 20.21 -17.64
N PRO A 131 9.80 21.47 -17.86
CA PRO A 131 9.03 22.21 -16.85
C PRO A 131 7.73 21.51 -16.44
N LEU A 132 7.09 20.79 -17.39
CA LEU A 132 5.86 20.05 -17.14
C LEU A 132 6.08 18.88 -16.15
N VAL A 133 7.22 18.20 -16.23
CA VAL A 133 7.56 17.12 -15.29
C VAL A 133 7.79 17.69 -13.89
N THR A 134 8.57 18.78 -13.79
CA THR A 134 8.77 19.49 -12.52
C THR A 134 7.44 19.95 -11.92
N GLN A 135 6.53 20.48 -12.74
CA GLN A 135 5.21 20.90 -12.28
C GLN A 135 4.38 19.73 -11.74
N MET A 136 4.40 18.58 -12.41
CA MET A 136 3.70 17.37 -11.95
C MET A 136 4.26 16.87 -10.61
N VAL A 137 5.58 16.77 -10.46
CA VAL A 137 6.24 16.41 -9.20
C VAL A 137 5.83 17.38 -8.08
N ASN A 138 5.82 18.69 -8.37
CA ASN A 138 5.45 19.70 -7.39
C ASN A 138 3.99 19.60 -6.96
N GLN A 139 3.07 19.36 -7.89
CA GLN A 139 1.64 19.24 -7.60
C GLN A 139 1.31 17.98 -6.81
N ILE A 140 1.85 16.83 -7.20
CA ILE A 140 1.67 15.57 -6.45
C ILE A 140 2.32 15.71 -5.07
N GLY A 141 3.52 16.27 -4.98
CA GLY A 141 4.20 16.49 -3.71
C GLY A 141 3.40 17.42 -2.79
N ALA A 142 2.90 18.56 -3.29
CA ALA A 142 2.08 19.48 -2.50
C ALA A 142 0.75 18.85 -2.05
N PHE A 143 0.13 18.04 -2.91
CA PHE A 143 -1.06 17.27 -2.55
C PHE A 143 -0.76 16.33 -1.37
N LEU A 144 0.31 15.53 -1.47
CA LEU A 144 0.69 14.59 -0.42
C LEU A 144 1.10 15.31 0.87
N GLU A 145 1.90 16.38 0.79
CA GLU A 145 2.28 17.20 1.96
C GLU A 145 1.07 17.74 2.72
N PHE A 146 0.03 18.16 1.99
CA PHE A 146 -1.19 18.67 2.63
C PHE A 146 -1.99 17.57 3.34
N TRP A 147 -2.10 16.38 2.74
CA TRP A 147 -2.96 15.31 3.26
C TRP A 147 -2.27 14.35 4.24
N LEU A 148 -0.95 14.19 4.16
CA LEU A 148 -0.17 13.29 5.01
C LEU A 148 -0.46 13.47 6.51
N PRO A 149 -0.47 14.70 7.08
CA PRO A 149 -0.77 14.89 8.50
C PRO A 149 -2.16 14.41 8.91
N TYR A 150 -3.14 14.42 8.00
CA TYR A 150 -4.49 13.93 8.29
C TYR A 150 -4.55 12.40 8.29
N PHE A 151 -3.71 11.74 7.50
CA PHE A 151 -3.56 10.29 7.57
C PHE A 151 -2.81 9.84 8.84
N ASP A 152 -1.87 10.66 9.33
CA ASP A 152 -1.24 10.45 10.62
C ASP A 152 -2.27 10.50 11.76
N LEU A 153 -3.21 11.46 11.73
CA LEU A 153 -4.30 11.58 12.71
C LEU A 153 -5.26 10.38 12.70
N GLU A 154 -5.46 9.75 11.55
CA GLU A 154 -6.24 8.51 11.42
C GLU A 154 -5.47 7.25 11.86
N ASN A 155 -4.25 7.39 12.39
CA ASN A 155 -3.37 6.30 12.81
C ASN A 155 -3.13 5.25 11.71
N ARG A 156 -3.11 5.66 10.43
CA ARG A 156 -2.75 4.77 9.33
C ARG A 156 -1.26 4.45 9.38
N SER A 157 -0.92 3.16 9.39
CA SER A 157 0.50 2.74 9.37
C SER A 157 1.18 3.02 8.03
N TYR A 158 0.44 2.90 6.93
CA TYR A 158 0.96 3.06 5.58
C TYR A 158 0.00 3.91 4.76
N LEU A 159 0.57 4.80 3.94
CA LEU A 159 -0.13 5.46 2.84
C LEU A 159 0.53 5.01 1.54
N MET A 160 -0.18 4.25 0.73
CA MET A 160 0.36 3.73 -0.52
C MET A 160 -0.05 4.59 -1.72
N VAL A 161 0.94 5.21 -2.35
CA VAL A 161 0.76 6.05 -3.53
C VAL A 161 1.42 5.37 -4.73
N ALA A 162 0.61 4.97 -5.70
CA ALA A 162 1.06 4.33 -6.93
C ALA A 162 1.18 5.34 -8.08
N LEU A 163 2.32 5.34 -8.77
CA LEU A 163 2.60 6.20 -9.92
C LEU A 163 2.71 5.36 -11.19
N GLY A 164 1.79 5.58 -12.13
CA GLY A 164 1.61 4.73 -13.29
C GLY A 164 2.07 5.38 -14.59
N CYS A 165 2.96 4.72 -15.33
CA CYS A 165 3.16 4.99 -16.76
C CYS A 165 2.80 3.75 -17.59
N THR A 166 3.00 3.75 -18.92
CA THR A 166 2.62 2.58 -19.74
C THR A 166 3.43 1.33 -19.37
N GLY A 167 4.76 1.46 -19.30
CA GLY A 167 5.68 0.32 -19.17
C GLY A 167 6.32 0.13 -17.80
N GLY A 168 6.16 1.08 -16.87
CA GLY A 168 6.69 0.98 -15.51
C GLY A 168 8.20 1.23 -15.35
N GLN A 169 8.90 1.65 -16.42
CA GLN A 169 10.37 1.71 -16.44
C GLN A 169 10.96 3.13 -16.36
N HIS A 170 10.28 4.13 -16.92
CA HIS A 170 10.86 5.47 -17.13
C HIS A 170 10.19 6.55 -16.28
N ARG A 171 9.04 7.07 -16.74
CA ARG A 171 8.33 8.21 -16.14
C ARG A 171 7.92 7.94 -14.69
N SER A 172 7.34 6.77 -14.43
CA SER A 172 6.88 6.40 -13.08
C SER A 172 8.02 6.20 -12.11
N VAL A 173 9.09 5.54 -12.55
CA VAL A 173 10.30 5.35 -11.74
C VAL A 173 10.91 6.69 -11.37
N PHE A 174 11.12 7.57 -12.35
CA PHE A 174 11.69 8.90 -12.13
C PHE A 174 10.87 9.73 -11.12
N ILE A 175 9.55 9.86 -11.33
CA ILE A 175 8.71 10.67 -10.41
C ILE A 175 8.65 10.04 -9.01
N THR A 176 8.65 8.71 -8.93
CA THR A 176 8.68 8.00 -7.64
C THR A 176 9.92 8.38 -6.84
N GLU A 177 11.11 8.38 -7.47
CA GLU A 177 12.35 8.76 -6.79
C GLU A 177 12.40 10.26 -6.46
N GLU A 178 11.92 11.15 -7.33
CA GLU A 178 11.87 12.59 -7.05
C GLU A 178 11.00 12.89 -5.82
N LEU A 179 9.82 12.26 -5.74
CA LEU A 179 8.95 12.38 -4.57
C LEU A 179 9.58 11.73 -3.34
N ALA A 180 10.20 10.55 -3.48
CA ALA A 180 10.84 9.87 -2.36
C ALA A 180 11.97 10.71 -1.77
N SER A 181 12.82 11.29 -2.62
CA SER A 181 13.88 12.21 -2.23
C SER A 181 13.33 13.43 -1.48
N ARG A 182 12.26 14.05 -2.02
CA ARG A 182 11.58 15.19 -1.38
C ARG A 182 11.10 14.85 0.03
N PHE A 183 10.38 13.74 0.21
CA PHE A 183 9.80 13.39 1.51
C PHE A 183 10.80 12.80 2.51
N ARG A 184 11.87 12.13 2.05
CA ARG A 184 12.96 11.67 2.94
C ARG A 184 13.64 12.82 3.67
N SER A 185 13.59 14.03 3.11
CA SER A 185 14.12 15.23 3.76
C SER A 185 13.26 15.76 4.92
N GLN A 186 12.04 15.23 5.14
CA GLN A 186 11.02 15.81 6.03
C GLN A 186 10.77 15.00 7.32
N GLU A 187 11.76 14.29 7.87
CA GLU A 187 11.61 13.38 9.04
C GLU A 187 10.56 12.25 8.88
N LEU A 188 10.03 12.06 7.66
CA LEU A 188 9.06 11.01 7.35
C LEU A 188 9.75 9.69 7.04
N THR A 189 9.09 8.58 7.40
CA THR A 189 9.50 7.25 6.92
C THR A 189 8.97 7.05 5.52
N VAL A 190 9.86 7.01 4.53
CA VAL A 190 9.50 6.89 3.11
C VAL A 190 10.12 5.64 2.49
N GLN A 191 9.29 4.84 1.82
CA GLN A 191 9.72 3.68 1.05
C GLN A 191 9.43 3.92 -0.44
N ALA A 192 10.42 3.65 -1.29
CA ALA A 192 10.25 3.66 -2.74
C ALA A 192 10.31 2.21 -3.24
N ASP A 193 9.34 1.82 -4.05
CA ASP A 193 9.23 0.49 -4.65
C ASP A 193 8.98 0.60 -6.16
N HIS A 194 9.66 -0.24 -6.94
CA HIS A 194 9.59 -0.20 -8.39
C HIS A 194 9.14 -1.55 -8.95
N ARG A 195 7.83 -1.79 -8.93
CA ARG A 195 7.21 -3.10 -9.22
C ARG A 195 7.66 -3.72 -10.54
N ASP A 196 7.75 -2.91 -11.58
CA ASP A 196 7.97 -3.39 -12.96
C ASP A 196 9.36 -3.00 -13.50
N LEU A 197 10.24 -2.49 -12.64
CA LEU A 197 11.60 -2.13 -13.00
C LEU A 197 12.48 -3.40 -12.96
N TYR A 198 13.08 -3.73 -14.10
CA TYR A 198 13.79 -5.00 -14.35
C TYR A 198 12.89 -6.22 -14.11
N PRO A 199 12.05 -6.63 -15.08
CA PRO A 199 11.33 -7.89 -14.96
C PRO A 199 12.32 -9.00 -14.63
N VAL A 200 12.03 -9.79 -13.58
CA VAL A 200 12.70 -11.08 -13.37
C VAL A 200 12.64 -11.79 -14.71
N SER A 201 13.81 -12.04 -15.30
CA SER A 201 13.92 -12.79 -16.54
C SER A 201 13.23 -14.13 -16.34
N THR A 202 11.99 -14.26 -16.81
CA THR A 202 11.36 -15.56 -17.03
C THR A 202 11.95 -16.15 -18.30
N ALA A 203 13.28 -16.26 -18.37
CA ALA A 203 13.92 -17.20 -19.26
C ALA A 203 13.74 -18.57 -18.60
N VAL A 204 12.71 -19.29 -19.01
CA VAL A 204 12.67 -20.74 -18.83
C VAL A 204 13.83 -21.28 -19.68
N PRO A 205 14.85 -21.94 -19.10
CA PRO A 205 15.87 -22.58 -19.92
C PRO A 205 15.19 -23.68 -20.76
N ALA A 206 15.49 -23.65 -22.06
CA ALA A 206 15.08 -24.67 -23.02
C ALA A 206 15.69 -26.03 -22.72
#